data_AF-A0A973GEJ5-F1
#
_entry.id   AF-A0A973GEJ5-F1
#
_cell.length_a   1.000
_cell.length_b   1.000
_cell.length_c   1.000
_cell.angle_alpha   90.00
_cell.angle_beta   90.00
_cell.angle_gamma   90.00
#
_symmetry.space_group_name_H-M   'P 1'
#
loop_
_entity.id
_entity.type
_entity.pdbx_description
1 polymer ?
#
loop_
_entity_poly.entity_id
_entity_poly.type
_entity_poly.pdbx_seq_one_letter_code
_entity_poly.pdbx_strand_id
1 'polypeptide(L)'
;MTAPARIQGPGPDGADSRPEGPVAVPHATTAQLVDRALQQWRTALTARAGDSALTDVDRLGDARLELSAAHPSGTAQLFAGRPTRLSNLVREGAALSTAKRRARAVGALAEDHAQRYGLATAFLAIGVATWTDDAPDDAAVDLDSVDALAHAASAGAQRSGAEATHATGTRRHAPVLLRPVTVAPRGRGESDYDLALEPSLEINPVLASALRRRGALLDPHALARAAFTASGFDPRPALERLRALGVAVLDDFQLEDRLLVGTFAHPEQSLVDDLDALAPALQGHEVIAALAGDQRAIDALAHPLPPMMRGDRPLDQERGVGDLDPAQAHVLDAVAAGHHLLVDHAGSASPTRGGPRRFPVRAMSRFVHPSLFDHVVTLGPAEPQA
;
A
#
# COMPACT_ATOMS: atom_id res chain seq x y z
N MET A 1 -59.79 -12.23 80.90
CA MET A 1 -60.67 -11.35 80.11
C MET A 1 -59.90 -10.90 78.87
N THR A 2 -60.39 -11.32 77.70
CA THR A 2 -60.41 -10.60 76.39
C THR A 2 -59.06 -10.08 75.84
N ALA A 3 -58.34 -10.82 74.97
CA ALA A 3 -58.44 -10.97 73.50
C ALA A 3 -57.60 -9.93 72.70
N PRO A 4 -57.19 -10.15 71.42
CA PRO A 4 -56.97 -11.40 70.66
C PRO A 4 -55.58 -11.48 69.95
N ALA A 5 -55.31 -12.64 69.34
CA ALA A 5 -54.15 -12.91 68.50
C ALA A 5 -54.19 -12.13 67.16
N ARG A 6 -53.05 -11.53 66.76
CA ARG A 6 -52.86 -10.96 65.42
C ARG A 6 -52.43 -12.05 64.45
N ILE A 7 -53.26 -12.26 63.45
CA ILE A 7 -52.93 -12.97 62.21
C ILE A 7 -51.96 -12.08 61.42
N GLN A 8 -50.75 -12.57 61.19
CA GLN A 8 -49.77 -11.93 60.31
C GLN A 8 -49.84 -12.66 58.97
N GLY A 9 -50.61 -12.11 58.03
CA GLY A 9 -50.58 -12.55 56.63
C GLY A 9 -49.23 -12.19 56.00
N PRO A 10 -48.79 -12.92 54.96
CA PRO A 10 -47.56 -12.62 54.26
C PRO A 10 -47.74 -11.28 53.54
N GLY A 11 -46.98 -10.26 53.96
CA GLY A 11 -46.89 -9.01 53.20
C GLY A 11 -46.27 -9.30 51.83
N PRO A 12 -46.62 -8.53 50.79
CA PRO A 12 -45.98 -8.69 49.50
C PRO A 12 -44.48 -8.44 49.68
N ASP A 13 -43.67 -9.42 49.28
CA ASP A 13 -42.23 -9.26 49.14
C ASP A 13 -41.98 -8.11 48.17
N GLY A 14 -41.82 -6.91 48.72
CA GLY A 14 -41.14 -5.81 48.07
C GLY A 14 -39.69 -6.23 47.93
N ALA A 15 -39.39 -7.00 46.88
CA ALA A 15 -38.04 -7.18 46.41
C ALA A 15 -37.43 -5.78 46.27
N ASP A 16 -36.44 -5.50 47.10
CA ASP A 16 -35.59 -4.31 47.04
C ASP A 16 -34.79 -4.41 45.73
N SER A 17 -35.44 -4.15 44.60
CA SER A 17 -34.78 -3.98 43.31
C SER A 17 -34.07 -2.64 43.32
N ARG A 18 -32.96 -2.60 44.06
CA ARG A 18 -31.93 -1.60 43.84
C ARG A 18 -31.58 -1.66 42.36
N PRO A 19 -31.59 -0.54 41.62
CA PRO A 19 -31.06 -0.55 40.28
C PRO A 19 -29.63 -1.07 40.37
N GLU A 20 -29.35 -2.15 39.62
CA GLU A 20 -27.99 -2.65 39.44
C GLU A 20 -27.12 -1.42 39.12
N GLY A 21 -26.14 -1.15 39.98
CA GLY A 21 -25.21 -0.04 39.78
C GLY A 21 -24.59 -0.15 38.39
N PRO A 22 -24.17 0.98 37.77
CA PRO A 22 -23.65 0.97 36.42
C PRO A 22 -22.57 -0.10 36.28
N VAL A 23 -22.85 -1.11 35.44
CA VAL A 23 -21.90 -2.16 35.09
C VAL A 23 -20.70 -1.46 34.45
N ALA A 24 -19.57 -1.45 35.14
CA ALA A 24 -18.34 -0.88 34.63
C ALA A 24 -17.94 -1.69 33.38
N VAL A 25 -18.11 -1.09 32.20
CA VAL A 25 -17.56 -1.63 30.97
C VAL A 25 -16.04 -1.67 31.15
N PRO A 26 -15.37 -2.83 31.05
CA PRO A 26 -13.92 -2.89 31.20
C PRO A 26 -13.28 -1.95 30.19
N HIS A 27 -12.36 -1.10 30.64
CA HIS A 27 -11.57 -0.28 29.73
C HIS A 27 -10.77 -1.19 28.80
N ALA A 28 -10.78 -0.87 27.50
CA ALA A 28 -10.04 -1.61 26.50
C ALA A 28 -8.56 -1.66 26.88
N THR A 29 -7.94 -2.83 26.75
CA THR A 29 -6.50 -2.97 26.95
C THR A 29 -5.72 -2.28 25.83
N THR A 30 -4.46 -1.93 26.06
CA THR A 30 -3.57 -1.37 25.01
C THR A 30 -3.56 -2.24 23.76
N ALA A 31 -3.49 -3.56 23.93
CA ALA A 31 -3.53 -4.51 22.82
C ALA A 31 -4.83 -4.41 22.01
N GLN A 32 -5.99 -4.25 22.68
CA GLN A 32 -7.28 -4.08 22.02
C GLN A 32 -7.40 -2.73 21.29
N LEU A 33 -6.85 -1.66 21.87
CA LEU A 33 -6.81 -0.34 21.22
C LEU A 33 -5.95 -0.38 19.96
N VAL A 34 -4.74 -0.95 20.06
CA VAL A 34 -3.82 -1.10 18.92
C VAL A 34 -4.42 -1.97 17.83
N ASP A 35 -4.99 -3.13 18.18
CA ASP A 35 -5.62 -4.02 17.20
C ASP A 35 -6.75 -3.32 16.44
N ARG A 36 -7.62 -2.60 17.16
CA ARG A 36 -8.68 -1.78 16.55
C ARG A 36 -8.13 -0.71 15.61
N ALA A 37 -7.07 -0.01 16.01
CA ALA A 37 -6.44 1.01 15.19
C ALA A 37 -5.79 0.42 13.92
N LEU A 38 -5.08 -0.71 14.04
CA LEU A 38 -4.49 -1.42 12.91
C LEU A 38 -5.57 -1.87 11.92
N GLN A 39 -6.68 -2.42 12.41
CA GLN A 39 -7.82 -2.80 11.54
C GLN A 39 -8.40 -1.58 10.82
N GLN A 40 -8.62 -0.47 11.53
CA GLN A 40 -9.11 0.78 10.92
C GLN A 40 -8.16 1.30 9.84
N TRP A 41 -6.84 1.32 10.09
CA TRP A 41 -5.85 1.74 9.12
C TRP A 41 -5.79 0.80 7.92
N ARG A 42 -5.82 -0.52 8.15
CA ARG A 42 -5.91 -1.53 7.09
C ARG A 42 -7.14 -1.26 6.21
N THR A 43 -8.33 -1.16 6.79
CA THR A 43 -9.57 -0.87 6.04
C THR A 43 -9.45 0.42 5.25
N ALA A 44 -8.92 1.49 5.84
CA ALA A 44 -8.73 2.77 5.16
C ALA A 44 -7.74 2.68 3.98
N LEU A 45 -6.67 1.90 4.11
CA LEU A 45 -5.71 1.67 3.04
C LEU A 45 -6.27 0.78 1.93
N THR A 46 -6.92 -0.32 2.28
CA THR A 46 -7.55 -1.24 1.32
C THR A 46 -8.64 -0.53 0.52
N ALA A 47 -9.47 0.30 1.17
CA ALA A 47 -10.47 1.11 0.48
C ALA A 47 -9.84 2.08 -0.54
N ARG A 48 -8.62 2.56 -0.27
CA ARG A 48 -7.86 3.40 -1.21
C ARG A 48 -7.10 2.59 -2.26
N ALA A 49 -6.74 1.35 -1.96
CA ALA A 49 -6.02 0.44 -2.85
C ALA A 49 -6.95 -0.28 -3.86
N GLY A 50 -8.25 -0.43 -3.55
CA GLY A 50 -9.26 -1.04 -4.45
C GLY A 50 -9.40 -0.33 -5.80
N ASP A 51 -8.92 0.91 -5.92
CA ASP A 51 -8.87 1.70 -7.15
C ASP A 51 -7.56 1.52 -7.96
N SER A 52 -6.84 0.42 -7.78
CA SER A 52 -5.51 0.22 -8.38
C SER A 52 -5.50 -0.15 -9.87
N ALA A 53 -4.41 0.23 -10.56
CA ALA A 53 -4.06 -0.20 -11.92
C ALA A 53 -3.69 -1.70 -12.03
N LEU A 54 -3.46 -2.38 -10.89
CA LEU A 54 -3.38 -3.84 -10.82
C LEU A 54 -4.73 -4.53 -11.01
N THR A 55 -5.82 -3.81 -10.75
CA THR A 55 -7.18 -4.34 -10.84
C THR A 55 -7.80 -3.96 -12.19
N ASP A 56 -7.47 -2.76 -12.69
CA ASP A 56 -7.95 -2.23 -13.96
C ASP A 56 -6.90 -1.33 -14.64
N VAL A 57 -6.37 -1.76 -15.80
CA VAL A 57 -5.36 -1.03 -16.57
C VAL A 57 -5.85 0.31 -17.14
N ASP A 58 -7.16 0.53 -17.23
CA ASP A 58 -7.71 1.80 -17.73
C ASP A 58 -7.56 2.94 -16.71
N ARG A 59 -7.30 2.60 -15.44
CA ARG A 59 -7.02 3.56 -14.36
C ARG A 59 -5.65 4.24 -14.45
N LEU A 60 -4.75 3.74 -15.32
CA LEU A 60 -3.48 4.42 -15.61
C LEU A 60 -3.69 5.83 -16.22
N GLY A 61 -4.87 6.09 -16.76
CA GLY A 61 -5.23 7.39 -17.32
C GLY A 61 -4.21 7.89 -18.33
N ASP A 62 -3.68 9.09 -18.09
CA ASP A 62 -2.74 9.73 -19.01
C ASP A 62 -1.30 9.19 -18.92
N ALA A 63 -0.95 8.48 -17.85
CA ALA A 63 0.34 7.82 -17.64
C ALA A 63 0.32 6.36 -18.15
N ARG A 64 -0.24 6.17 -19.35
CA ARG A 64 -0.29 4.89 -20.06
C ARG A 64 0.37 4.98 -21.43
N LEU A 65 1.44 4.23 -21.63
CA LEU A 65 2.10 4.08 -22.93
C LEU A 65 1.79 2.70 -23.51
N GLU A 66 1.04 2.67 -24.61
CA GLU A 66 0.67 1.45 -25.33
C GLU A 66 1.73 1.12 -26.40
N LEU A 67 2.25 -0.11 -26.36
CA LEU A 67 3.31 -0.62 -27.24
C LEU A 67 2.88 -1.87 -28.02
N SER A 68 1.60 -2.25 -28.00
CA SER A 68 1.12 -3.44 -28.73
C SER A 68 1.34 -3.37 -30.25
N ALA A 69 1.37 -2.16 -30.83
CA ALA A 69 1.68 -1.92 -32.24
C ALA A 69 3.16 -1.56 -32.49
N ALA A 70 4.05 -1.79 -31.51
CA ALA A 70 5.47 -1.47 -31.65
C ALA A 70 6.15 -2.30 -32.74
N HIS A 71 7.16 -1.70 -33.37
CA HIS A 71 7.94 -2.33 -34.41
C HIS A 71 8.64 -3.61 -33.88
N PRO A 72 8.48 -4.77 -34.53
CA PRO A 72 8.94 -6.06 -34.00
C PRO A 72 10.43 -6.10 -33.61
N SER A 73 11.29 -5.49 -34.43
CA SER A 73 12.73 -5.41 -34.14
C SER A 73 13.04 -4.60 -32.87
N GLY A 74 12.26 -3.55 -32.59
CA GLY A 74 12.42 -2.76 -31.36
C GLY A 74 11.95 -3.55 -30.13
N THR A 75 10.81 -4.25 -30.24
CA THR A 75 10.31 -5.12 -29.16
C THR A 75 11.28 -6.25 -28.84
N ALA A 76 11.87 -6.89 -29.85
CA ALA A 76 12.89 -7.91 -29.67
C ALA A 76 14.14 -7.35 -28.95
N GLN A 77 14.57 -6.14 -29.29
CA GLN A 77 15.69 -5.47 -28.61
C GLN A 77 15.36 -5.18 -27.14
N LEU A 78 14.14 -4.70 -26.86
CA LEU A 78 13.67 -4.40 -25.52
C LEU A 78 13.62 -5.67 -24.67
N PHE A 79 13.05 -6.76 -25.20
CA PHE A 79 12.95 -8.05 -24.50
C PHE A 79 14.30 -8.70 -24.25
N ALA A 80 15.29 -8.45 -25.13
CA ALA A 80 16.68 -8.82 -24.91
C ALA A 80 17.38 -8.02 -23.78
N GLY A 81 16.66 -7.13 -23.08
CA GLY A 81 17.18 -6.35 -21.95
C GLY A 81 18.07 -5.18 -22.35
N ARG A 82 18.12 -4.84 -23.64
CA ARG A 82 18.92 -3.71 -24.12
C ARG A 82 18.11 -2.41 -23.98
N PRO A 83 18.73 -1.30 -23.52
CA PRO A 83 18.11 0.01 -23.59
C PRO A 83 17.64 0.30 -25.02
N THR A 84 16.35 0.59 -25.17
CA THR A 84 15.69 0.72 -26.47
C THR A 84 15.00 2.06 -26.57
N ARG A 85 15.30 2.80 -27.64
CA ARG A 85 14.68 4.10 -27.91
C ARG A 85 13.21 3.94 -28.23
N LEU A 86 12.39 4.85 -27.73
CA LEU A 86 10.98 4.90 -28.08
C LEU A 86 10.75 5.11 -29.58
N SER A 87 11.62 5.87 -30.25
CA SER A 87 11.63 6.01 -31.71
C SER A 87 11.96 4.73 -32.49
N ASN A 88 12.62 3.74 -31.87
CA ASN A 88 12.83 2.42 -32.48
C ASN A 88 11.60 1.52 -32.35
N LEU A 89 10.77 1.76 -31.32
CA LEU A 89 9.52 1.05 -31.06
C LEU A 89 8.36 1.64 -31.87
N VAL A 90 8.24 2.96 -31.92
CA VAL A 90 7.15 3.66 -32.62
C VAL A 90 7.73 4.51 -33.75
N ARG A 91 7.50 4.10 -35.00
CA ARG A 91 8.10 4.75 -36.18
C ARG A 91 7.26 5.85 -36.79
N GLU A 92 5.95 5.80 -36.63
CA GLU A 92 5.02 6.77 -37.22
C GLU A 92 5.02 8.09 -36.43
N GLY A 93 5.17 9.23 -37.11
CA GLY A 93 5.45 10.52 -36.46
C GLY A 93 4.36 11.01 -35.48
N ALA A 94 3.08 10.84 -35.83
CA ALA A 94 1.96 11.22 -34.96
C ALA A 94 1.86 10.29 -33.74
N ALA A 95 1.99 8.97 -33.97
CA ALA A 95 2.01 7.98 -32.90
C ALA A 95 3.22 8.17 -31.96
N LEU A 96 4.40 8.47 -32.51
CA LEU A 96 5.62 8.71 -31.75
C LEU A 96 5.52 9.97 -30.88
N SER A 97 4.91 11.04 -31.40
CA SER A 97 4.68 12.27 -30.63
C SER A 97 3.77 12.01 -29.43
N THR A 98 2.72 11.21 -29.62
CA THR A 98 1.84 10.77 -28.53
C THR A 98 2.58 9.84 -27.56
N ALA A 99 3.35 8.89 -28.06
CA ALA A 99 4.15 7.97 -27.25
C ALA A 99 5.14 8.73 -26.35
N LYS A 100 5.83 9.76 -26.88
CA LYS A 100 6.76 10.60 -26.10
C LYS A 100 6.04 11.36 -24.97
N ARG A 101 4.85 11.91 -25.25
CA ARG A 101 4.03 12.59 -24.22
C ARG A 101 3.60 11.61 -23.12
N ARG A 102 3.18 10.39 -23.51
CA ARG A 102 2.83 9.32 -22.55
C ARG A 102 4.03 8.85 -21.75
N ALA A 103 5.20 8.66 -22.39
CA ALA A 103 6.44 8.29 -21.71
C ALA A 103 6.88 9.34 -20.69
N ARG A 104 6.76 10.64 -21.03
CA ARG A 104 6.96 11.74 -20.08
C ARG A 104 6.06 11.61 -18.86
N ALA A 105 4.76 11.39 -19.08
CA ALA A 105 3.78 11.26 -18.00
C ALA A 105 4.08 10.05 -17.10
N VAL A 106 4.44 8.89 -17.68
CA VAL A 106 4.87 7.71 -16.93
C VAL A 106 6.11 8.01 -16.10
N GLY A 107 7.14 8.61 -16.70
CA GLY A 107 8.40 8.93 -16.01
C GLY A 107 8.18 9.92 -14.86
N ALA A 108 7.39 10.97 -15.08
CA ALA A 108 7.06 11.95 -14.05
C ALA A 108 6.28 11.33 -12.89
N LEU A 109 5.30 10.45 -13.17
CA LEU A 109 4.53 9.77 -12.14
C LEU A 109 5.38 8.74 -11.37
N ALA A 110 6.25 7.99 -12.05
CA ALA A 110 7.16 7.05 -11.41
C ALA A 110 8.18 7.76 -10.50
N GLU A 111 8.68 8.93 -10.91
CA GLU A 111 9.56 9.77 -10.09
C GLU A 111 8.80 10.36 -8.89
N ASP A 112 7.55 10.82 -9.08
CA ASP A 112 6.70 11.28 -7.98
C ASP A 112 6.43 10.16 -6.97
N HIS A 113 6.16 8.94 -7.44
CA HIS A 113 6.00 7.77 -6.58
C HIS A 113 7.30 7.43 -5.83
N ALA A 114 8.45 7.49 -6.51
CA ALA A 114 9.75 7.28 -5.89
C ALA A 114 10.03 8.31 -4.79
N GLN A 115 9.69 9.58 -5.02
CA GLN A 115 9.92 10.67 -4.06
C GLN A 115 8.95 10.62 -2.87
N ARG A 116 7.68 10.28 -3.11
CA ARG A 116 6.64 10.25 -2.06
C ARG A 116 6.65 8.97 -1.24
N TYR A 117 6.95 7.83 -1.86
CA TYR A 117 6.76 6.50 -1.27
C TYR A 117 8.03 5.64 -1.27
N GLY A 118 9.15 6.12 -1.84
CA GLY A 118 10.38 5.34 -1.96
C GLY A 118 10.33 4.23 -3.03
N LEU A 119 9.25 4.17 -3.81
CA LEU A 119 8.96 3.10 -4.78
C LEU A 119 9.05 3.60 -6.22
N ALA A 120 10.19 3.40 -6.89
CA ALA A 120 10.34 3.68 -8.33
C ALA A 120 9.74 2.52 -9.15
N THR A 121 8.50 2.67 -9.62
CA THR A 121 7.65 1.52 -10.00
C THR A 121 6.97 1.69 -11.35
N ALA A 122 7.73 2.05 -12.39
CA ALA A 122 7.25 1.83 -13.75
C ALA A 122 7.44 0.36 -14.13
N PHE A 123 6.42 -0.25 -14.72
CA PHE A 123 6.51 -1.60 -15.27
C PHE A 123 6.05 -1.62 -16.73
N LEU A 124 6.62 -2.55 -17.47
CA LEU A 124 6.04 -3.09 -18.68
C LEU A 124 5.09 -4.24 -18.27
N ALA A 125 3.80 -4.00 -18.40
CA ALA A 125 2.80 -5.04 -18.38
C ALA A 125 2.77 -5.79 -19.72
N ILE A 126 2.80 -7.12 -19.65
CA ILE A 126 2.75 -8.03 -20.78
C ILE A 126 1.53 -8.92 -20.58
N GLY A 127 0.56 -8.75 -21.47
CA GLY A 127 -0.76 -9.35 -21.36
C GLY A 127 -1.70 -8.55 -20.47
N VAL A 128 -2.98 -8.51 -20.84
CA VAL A 128 -4.06 -7.96 -20.03
C VAL A 128 -5.17 -9.01 -19.95
N ALA A 129 -5.62 -9.31 -18.73
CA ALA A 129 -6.66 -10.29 -18.48
C ALA A 129 -7.96 -9.62 -18.01
N THR A 130 -9.09 -10.15 -18.46
CA THR A 130 -10.42 -9.77 -18.00
C THR A 130 -11.09 -10.98 -17.37
N TRP A 131 -11.77 -10.81 -16.23
CA TRP A 131 -12.61 -11.85 -15.62
C TRP A 131 -13.66 -11.21 -14.71
N THR A 132 -14.65 -11.99 -14.30
CA THR A 132 -15.66 -11.61 -13.31
C THR A 132 -15.25 -12.17 -11.95
N ASP A 133 -15.05 -11.31 -10.95
CA ASP A 133 -14.70 -11.71 -9.59
C ASP A 133 -15.91 -11.56 -8.67
N ASP A 134 -16.52 -12.69 -8.29
CA ASP A 134 -17.69 -12.73 -7.38
C ASP A 134 -17.33 -12.53 -5.91
N ALA A 135 -16.04 -12.44 -5.59
CA ALA A 135 -15.62 -12.20 -4.22
C ALA A 135 -15.93 -10.75 -3.81
N PRO A 136 -16.58 -10.51 -2.66
CA PRO A 136 -16.54 -9.19 -2.05
C PRO A 136 -15.06 -8.79 -1.87
N ASP A 137 -14.75 -7.55 -2.21
CA ASP A 137 -13.41 -6.94 -2.11
C ASP A 137 -12.96 -7.00 -0.63
N ASP A 138 -12.33 -8.11 -0.24
CA ASP A 138 -11.84 -8.44 1.10
C ASP A 138 -12.62 -7.75 2.24
N ALA A 139 -13.95 -7.95 2.28
CA ALA A 139 -14.69 -7.69 3.49
C ALA A 139 -14.28 -8.80 4.45
N ALA A 140 -13.33 -8.45 5.33
CA ALA A 140 -12.86 -9.23 6.46
C ALA A 140 -13.94 -10.23 6.89
N VAL A 141 -13.69 -11.52 6.65
CA VAL A 141 -14.47 -12.57 7.28
C VAL A 141 -14.06 -12.53 8.74
N ASP A 142 -14.78 -11.70 9.49
CA ASP A 142 -14.71 -11.59 10.92
C ASP A 142 -15.18 -12.93 11.50
N LEU A 143 -14.22 -13.79 11.81
CA LEU A 143 -14.47 -15.09 12.42
C LEU A 143 -14.72 -14.97 13.93
N ASP A 144 -14.66 -13.75 14.51
CA ASP A 144 -14.79 -13.52 15.94
C ASP A 144 -15.98 -12.61 16.34
N SER A 145 -16.72 -11.99 15.41
CA SER A 145 -17.94 -11.27 15.78
C SER A 145 -19.16 -12.16 15.90
N VAL A 146 -19.54 -12.38 17.15
CA VAL A 146 -20.83 -12.95 17.57
C VAL A 146 -22.03 -12.20 16.94
N ASP A 147 -21.85 -10.93 16.57
CA ASP A 147 -22.85 -10.08 15.91
C ASP A 147 -23.08 -10.43 14.42
N ALA A 148 -22.06 -10.86 13.68
CA ALA A 148 -22.21 -11.28 12.28
C ALA A 148 -23.01 -12.57 12.17
N LEU A 149 -22.86 -13.49 13.13
CA LEU A 149 -23.68 -14.70 13.22
C LEU A 149 -25.15 -14.39 13.52
N ALA A 150 -25.41 -13.39 14.37
CA ALA A 150 -26.77 -12.96 14.70
C ALA A 150 -27.49 -12.31 13.50
N HIS A 151 -26.78 -11.55 12.68
CA HIS A 151 -27.29 -11.00 11.42
C HIS A 151 -27.46 -12.06 10.33
N ALA A 152 -26.56 -13.04 10.22
CA ALA A 152 -26.71 -14.15 9.27
C ALA A 152 -27.91 -15.06 9.62
N ALA A 153 -28.14 -15.30 10.91
CA ALA A 153 -29.26 -16.11 11.39
C ALA A 153 -30.62 -15.43 11.15
N SER A 154 -30.69 -14.11 11.25
CA SER A 154 -31.90 -13.33 10.97
C SER A 154 -32.16 -13.12 9.48
N ALA A 155 -31.11 -13.03 8.65
CA ALA A 155 -31.22 -13.00 7.18
C ALA A 155 -31.54 -14.38 6.56
N GLY A 156 -31.31 -15.48 7.29
CA GLY A 156 -31.68 -16.84 6.88
C GLY A 156 -33.18 -17.11 6.87
N ALA A 157 -33.96 -16.38 7.69
CA ALA A 157 -35.38 -16.63 7.87
C ALA A 157 -36.30 -16.00 6.79
N GLN A 158 -35.78 -15.11 5.92
CA GLN A 158 -36.58 -14.40 4.91
C GLN A 158 -36.30 -14.80 3.44
N ARG A 159 -35.48 -15.82 3.17
CA ARG A 159 -35.12 -16.25 1.80
C ARG A 159 -35.83 -17.52 1.33
N SER A 160 -37.13 -17.62 1.59
CA SER A 160 -38.01 -18.56 0.90
C SER A 160 -38.86 -17.79 -0.12
N GLY A 161 -38.45 -17.86 -1.38
CA GLY A 161 -39.27 -17.43 -2.52
C GLY A 161 -38.90 -16.08 -3.14
N ALA A 162 -37.85 -16.04 -3.96
CA ALA A 162 -37.76 -15.23 -5.18
C ALA A 162 -36.46 -15.59 -5.93
N GLU A 163 -36.59 -16.08 -7.16
CA GLU A 163 -35.49 -16.12 -8.13
C GLU A 163 -34.98 -14.69 -8.36
N ALA A 164 -33.84 -14.35 -7.77
CA ALA A 164 -33.12 -13.12 -8.04
C ALA A 164 -31.77 -13.48 -8.65
N THR A 165 -31.67 -13.28 -9.97
CA THR A 165 -30.43 -13.27 -10.75
C THR A 165 -29.43 -12.29 -10.12
N HIS A 166 -28.55 -12.78 -9.24
CA HIS A 166 -27.44 -12.00 -8.70
C HIS A 166 -26.22 -12.18 -9.60
N ALA A 167 -26.12 -11.34 -10.63
CA ALA A 167 -24.83 -11.02 -11.22
C ALA A 167 -24.16 -9.98 -10.30
N THR A 168 -23.46 -10.44 -9.26
CA THR A 168 -22.80 -9.56 -8.27
C THR A 168 -21.28 -9.51 -8.45
N GLY A 169 -20.74 -10.15 -9.48
CA GLY A 169 -19.30 -10.13 -9.75
C GLY A 169 -18.79 -8.79 -10.25
N THR A 170 -17.65 -8.35 -9.70
CA THR A 170 -16.93 -7.16 -10.17
C THR A 170 -16.04 -7.56 -11.34
N ARG A 171 -16.23 -6.93 -12.51
CA ARG A 171 -15.36 -7.15 -13.67
C ARG A 171 -13.98 -6.58 -13.40
N ARG A 172 -12.94 -7.39 -13.57
CA ARG A 172 -11.52 -7.02 -13.44
C ARG A 172 -10.91 -6.92 -14.84
N HIS A 173 -9.96 -6.00 -15.04
CA HIS A 173 -9.28 -5.75 -16.32
C HIS A 173 -7.78 -5.52 -16.06
N ALA A 174 -7.11 -6.55 -15.55
CA ALA A 174 -5.83 -6.44 -14.89
C ALA A 174 -4.64 -6.76 -15.83
N PRO A 175 -3.46 -6.14 -15.62
CA PRO A 175 -2.24 -6.60 -16.30
C PRO A 175 -1.87 -8.01 -15.81
N VAL A 176 -1.17 -8.79 -16.64
CA VAL A 176 -0.86 -10.20 -16.32
C VAL A 176 0.55 -10.34 -15.77
N LEU A 177 1.56 -10.08 -16.60
CA LEU A 177 2.96 -10.12 -16.21
C LEU A 177 3.49 -8.70 -16.08
N LEU A 178 4.24 -8.40 -15.02
CA LEU A 178 4.80 -7.10 -14.73
C LEU A 178 6.32 -7.20 -14.73
N ARG A 179 6.97 -6.46 -15.61
CA ARG A 179 8.43 -6.39 -15.70
C ARG A 179 8.89 -4.98 -15.42
N PRO A 180 9.70 -4.70 -14.38
CA PRO A 180 10.14 -3.34 -14.10
C PRO A 180 10.85 -2.72 -15.30
N VAL A 181 10.56 -1.45 -15.56
CA VAL A 181 11.12 -0.69 -16.68
C VAL A 181 11.53 0.70 -16.25
N THR A 182 12.76 1.08 -16.58
CA THR A 182 13.22 2.45 -16.45
C THR A 182 12.82 3.23 -17.68
N VAL A 183 12.15 4.38 -17.48
CA VAL A 183 11.83 5.35 -18.53
C VAL A 183 12.73 6.57 -18.36
N ALA A 184 13.79 6.65 -19.16
CA ALA A 184 14.79 7.71 -19.05
C ALA A 184 14.65 8.73 -20.20
N PRO A 185 14.58 10.03 -19.91
CA PRO A 185 14.60 11.05 -20.96
C PRO A 185 15.96 11.05 -21.68
N ARG A 186 15.92 11.27 -22.99
CA ARG A 186 17.11 11.31 -23.85
C ARG A 186 17.18 12.63 -24.63
N GLY A 187 18.39 13.18 -24.71
CA GLY A 187 18.68 14.42 -25.44
C GLY A 187 18.25 15.69 -24.69
N ARG A 188 18.62 16.85 -25.22
CA ARG A 188 18.18 18.14 -24.65
C ARG A 188 16.67 18.30 -24.84
N GLY A 189 15.97 18.72 -23.78
CA GLY A 189 14.53 18.95 -23.80
C GLY A 189 13.69 17.67 -23.90
N GLU A 190 14.26 16.51 -23.55
CA GLU A 190 13.57 15.20 -23.57
C GLU A 190 13.01 14.88 -24.96
N SER A 191 13.86 15.04 -25.98
CA SER A 191 13.47 14.87 -27.38
C SER A 191 13.18 13.42 -27.75
N ASP A 192 13.61 12.45 -26.94
CA ASP A 192 13.24 11.04 -27.01
C ASP A 192 13.31 10.38 -25.62
N TYR A 193 12.96 9.10 -25.52
CA TYR A 193 13.04 8.30 -24.29
C TYR A 193 13.72 6.96 -24.54
N ASP A 194 14.53 6.52 -23.59
CA ASP A 194 15.07 5.16 -23.54
C ASP A 194 14.26 4.33 -22.54
N LEU A 195 13.82 3.14 -22.98
CA LEU A 195 13.19 2.13 -22.13
C LEU A 195 14.20 1.02 -21.85
N ALA A 196 14.40 0.68 -20.58
CA ALA A 196 15.29 -0.40 -20.16
C ALA A 196 14.57 -1.34 -19.19
N LEU A 197 14.43 -2.61 -19.58
CA LEU A 197 13.79 -3.62 -18.73
C LEU A 197 14.77 -4.19 -17.71
N GLU A 198 14.32 -4.34 -16.47
CA GLU A 198 15.06 -5.05 -15.44
C GLU A 198 15.01 -6.57 -15.65
N PRO A 199 15.95 -7.35 -15.09
CA PRO A 199 15.98 -8.80 -15.22
C PRO A 199 15.06 -9.52 -14.21
N SER A 200 13.93 -8.91 -13.86
CA SER A 200 12.90 -9.47 -12.98
C SER A 200 11.55 -9.52 -13.71
N LEU A 201 10.69 -10.42 -13.28
CA LEU A 201 9.33 -10.55 -13.76
C LEU A 201 8.46 -10.95 -12.58
N GLU A 202 7.31 -10.33 -12.49
CA GLU A 202 6.29 -10.63 -11.49
C GLU A 202 4.98 -10.97 -12.21
N ILE A 203 4.17 -11.77 -11.54
CA ILE A 203 2.77 -11.96 -11.94
C ILE A 203 1.97 -10.99 -11.12
N ASN A 204 0.98 -10.36 -11.74
CA ASN A 204 0.08 -9.49 -11.01
C ASN A 204 -0.53 -10.24 -9.80
N PRO A 205 -0.35 -9.71 -8.57
CA PRO A 205 -0.81 -10.37 -7.35
C PRO A 205 -2.34 -10.50 -7.30
N VAL A 206 -3.10 -9.59 -7.91
CA VAL A 206 -4.57 -9.66 -7.98
C VAL A 206 -5.00 -10.88 -8.78
N LEU A 207 -4.42 -11.09 -9.96
CA LEU A 207 -4.69 -12.27 -10.80
C LEU A 207 -4.20 -13.56 -10.12
N ALA A 208 -2.98 -13.57 -9.56
CA ALA A 208 -2.43 -14.73 -8.88
C ALA A 208 -3.31 -15.16 -7.68
N SER A 209 -3.82 -14.19 -6.93
CA SER A 209 -4.71 -14.42 -5.80
C SER A 209 -6.08 -14.93 -6.26
N ALA A 210 -6.66 -14.34 -7.31
CA ALA A 210 -7.93 -14.80 -7.88
C ALA A 210 -7.85 -16.27 -8.35
N LEU A 211 -6.78 -16.63 -9.08
CA LEU A 211 -6.53 -18.01 -9.51
C LEU A 211 -6.41 -18.98 -8.32
N ARG A 212 -5.63 -18.61 -7.30
CA ARG A 212 -5.42 -19.44 -6.10
C ARG A 212 -6.69 -19.63 -5.28
N ARG A 213 -7.50 -18.56 -5.10
CA ARG A 213 -8.79 -18.64 -4.40
C ARG A 213 -9.75 -19.63 -5.06
N ARG A 214 -9.69 -19.77 -6.38
CA ARG A 214 -10.49 -20.75 -7.15
C ARG A 214 -9.78 -22.10 -7.32
N GLY A 215 -8.73 -22.37 -6.53
CA GLY A 215 -8.09 -23.68 -6.44
C GLY A 215 -6.96 -23.95 -7.44
N ALA A 216 -6.52 -22.95 -8.22
CA ALA A 216 -5.39 -23.14 -9.12
C ALA A 216 -4.07 -23.31 -8.35
N LEU A 217 -3.37 -24.43 -8.60
CA LEU A 217 -2.03 -24.66 -8.08
C LEU A 217 -1.01 -23.85 -8.89
N LEU A 218 -0.69 -22.67 -8.38
CA LEU A 218 0.24 -21.71 -9.00
C LEU A 218 1.37 -21.35 -8.03
N ASP A 219 2.60 -21.53 -8.49
CA ASP A 219 3.80 -20.88 -7.95
C ASP A 219 4.18 -19.71 -8.89
N PRO A 220 3.85 -18.46 -8.50
CA PRO A 220 4.12 -17.27 -9.30
C PRO A 220 5.61 -17.07 -9.58
N HIS A 221 6.49 -17.36 -8.61
CA HIS A 221 7.92 -17.16 -8.78
C HIS A 221 8.53 -18.21 -9.71
N ALA A 222 8.11 -19.48 -9.62
CA ALA A 222 8.56 -20.50 -10.56
C ALA A 222 8.09 -20.18 -11.99
N LEU A 223 6.84 -19.73 -12.16
CA LEU A 223 6.31 -19.38 -13.47
C LEU A 223 6.99 -18.14 -14.06
N ALA A 224 7.25 -17.12 -13.25
CA ALA A 224 7.98 -15.94 -13.68
C ALA A 224 9.42 -16.26 -14.09
N ARG A 225 10.13 -17.10 -13.32
CA ARG A 225 11.48 -17.57 -13.67
C ARG A 225 11.51 -18.35 -14.99
N ALA A 226 10.47 -19.13 -15.28
CA ALA A 226 10.39 -19.91 -16.52
C ALA A 226 10.35 -19.05 -17.79
N ALA A 227 9.97 -17.77 -17.69
CA ALA A 227 10.02 -16.83 -18.82
C ALA A 227 11.45 -16.38 -19.17
N PHE A 228 12.43 -16.63 -18.29
CA PHE A 228 13.84 -16.33 -18.55
C PHE A 228 14.59 -17.60 -18.96
N THR A 229 15.08 -17.61 -20.19
CA THR A 229 15.83 -18.71 -20.79
C THR A 229 17.29 -18.30 -21.02
N ALA A 230 18.16 -19.27 -21.32
CA ALA A 230 19.54 -18.99 -21.71
C ALA A 230 19.64 -18.08 -22.96
N SER A 231 18.64 -18.14 -23.84
CA SER A 231 18.52 -17.32 -25.06
C SER A 231 17.90 -15.93 -24.81
N GLY A 232 17.45 -15.63 -23.60
CA GLY A 232 16.80 -14.37 -23.24
C GLY A 232 15.40 -14.56 -22.69
N PHE A 233 14.59 -13.51 -22.79
CA PHE A 233 13.24 -13.45 -22.22
C PHE A 233 12.17 -13.83 -23.25
N ASP A 234 11.31 -14.79 -22.92
CA ASP A 234 10.11 -15.15 -23.70
C ASP A 234 8.89 -15.26 -22.76
N PRO A 235 7.93 -14.33 -22.84
CA PRO A 235 6.75 -14.37 -21.97
C PRO A 235 5.70 -15.39 -22.42
N ARG A 236 5.75 -15.90 -23.67
CA ARG A 236 4.67 -16.70 -24.25
C ARG A 236 4.33 -17.96 -23.43
N PRO A 237 5.31 -18.78 -22.98
CA PRO A 237 4.98 -19.97 -22.20
C PRO A 237 4.28 -19.64 -20.87
N ALA A 238 4.66 -18.52 -20.25
CA ALA A 238 4.02 -18.06 -19.02
C ALA A 238 2.58 -17.58 -19.28
N LEU A 239 2.36 -16.81 -20.35
CA LEU A 239 1.03 -16.35 -20.76
C LEU A 239 0.10 -17.50 -21.15
N GLU A 240 0.58 -18.49 -21.90
CA GLU A 240 -0.19 -19.68 -22.28
C GLU A 240 -0.63 -20.47 -21.05
N ARG A 241 0.26 -20.64 -20.07
CA ARG A 241 -0.06 -21.33 -18.82
C ARG A 241 -1.06 -20.54 -17.98
N LEU A 242 -0.91 -19.22 -17.86
CA LEU A 242 -1.86 -18.37 -17.14
C LEU A 242 -3.22 -18.35 -17.83
N ARG A 243 -3.24 -18.34 -19.17
CA ARG A 243 -4.47 -18.46 -19.97
C ARG A 243 -5.18 -19.77 -19.69
N ALA A 244 -4.46 -20.89 -19.72
CA ALA A 244 -5.03 -22.21 -19.43
C ALA A 244 -5.61 -22.30 -18.02
N LEU A 245 -4.90 -21.77 -17.01
CA LEU A 245 -5.40 -21.72 -15.63
C LEU A 245 -6.63 -20.82 -15.51
N GLY A 246 -6.57 -19.61 -16.06
CA GLY A 246 -7.68 -18.64 -16.00
C GLY A 246 -8.96 -19.18 -16.61
N VAL A 247 -8.88 -19.75 -17.81
CA VAL A 247 -10.04 -20.39 -18.48
C VAL A 247 -10.61 -21.55 -17.65
N ALA A 248 -9.78 -22.26 -16.89
CA ALA A 248 -10.22 -23.42 -16.12
C ALA A 248 -10.92 -23.05 -14.80
N VAL A 249 -10.60 -21.91 -14.17
CA VAL A 249 -11.06 -21.61 -12.80
C VAL A 249 -11.74 -20.25 -12.61
N LEU A 250 -11.64 -19.32 -13.57
CA LEU A 250 -12.22 -17.98 -13.47
C LEU A 250 -13.36 -17.81 -14.48
N ASP A 251 -14.43 -17.14 -14.05
CA ASP A 251 -15.60 -16.84 -14.86
C ASP A 251 -15.30 -15.70 -15.85
N ASP A 252 -15.82 -15.82 -17.08
CA ASP A 252 -15.62 -14.87 -18.19
C ASP A 252 -14.15 -14.52 -18.50
N PHE A 253 -13.22 -15.45 -18.22
CA PHE A 253 -11.79 -15.17 -18.38
C PHE A 253 -11.38 -14.96 -19.84
N GLN A 254 -10.71 -13.85 -20.12
CA GLN A 254 -10.08 -13.53 -21.40
C GLN A 254 -8.66 -13.00 -21.14
N LEU A 255 -7.71 -13.31 -22.02
CA LEU A 255 -6.36 -12.76 -21.96
C LEU A 255 -5.96 -12.23 -23.34
N GLU A 256 -5.62 -10.96 -23.40
CA GLU A 256 -5.18 -10.26 -24.62
C GLU A 256 -3.67 -10.01 -24.60
N ASP A 257 -3.01 -10.17 -25.74
CA ASP A 257 -1.58 -9.95 -25.90
C ASP A 257 -1.31 -8.44 -26.07
N ARG A 258 -1.34 -7.71 -24.96
CA ARG A 258 -1.08 -6.26 -24.91
C ARG A 258 0.24 -5.93 -24.23
N LEU A 259 0.89 -4.86 -24.68
CA LEU A 259 2.12 -4.33 -24.09
C LEU A 259 1.88 -2.91 -23.57
N LEU A 260 1.82 -2.75 -22.25
CA LEU A 260 1.54 -1.47 -21.60
C LEU A 260 2.70 -1.06 -20.72
N VAL A 261 3.14 0.19 -20.81
CA VAL A 261 4.09 0.79 -19.86
C VAL A 261 3.34 1.80 -19.00
N GLY A 262 3.46 1.65 -17.68
CA GLY A 262 2.76 2.48 -16.71
C GLY A 262 3.21 2.19 -15.27
N THR A 263 2.71 2.97 -14.32
CA THR A 263 2.92 2.73 -12.89
C THR A 263 1.82 1.83 -12.36
N PHE A 264 2.13 0.55 -12.19
CA PHE A 264 1.17 -0.45 -11.71
C PHE A 264 1.24 -0.67 -10.20
N ALA A 265 2.19 -0.06 -9.49
CA ALA A 265 2.19 -0.11 -8.04
C ALA A 265 1.19 0.90 -7.46
N HIS A 266 0.42 0.47 -6.46
CA HIS A 266 -0.34 1.36 -5.60
C HIS A 266 0.36 1.39 -4.24
N PRO A 267 0.97 2.51 -3.84
CA PRO A 267 1.73 2.63 -2.58
C PRO A 267 0.93 2.17 -1.36
N GLU A 268 -0.37 2.42 -1.35
CA GLU A 268 -1.30 1.99 -0.30
C GLU A 268 -1.35 0.47 -0.14
N GLN A 269 -1.23 -0.32 -1.21
CA GLN A 269 -1.18 -1.78 -1.11
C GLN A 269 0.15 -2.25 -0.50
N SER A 270 1.28 -1.66 -0.91
CA SER A 270 2.57 -1.96 -0.28
C SER A 270 2.56 -1.60 1.21
N LEU A 271 1.89 -0.50 1.58
CA LEU A 271 1.69 -0.13 2.97
C LEU A 271 0.78 -1.11 3.73
N VAL A 272 -0.23 -1.70 3.08
CA VAL A 272 -1.03 -2.80 3.68
C VAL A 272 -0.17 -4.02 3.92
N ASP A 273 0.62 -4.43 2.93
CA ASP A 273 1.50 -5.60 3.03
C ASP A 273 2.54 -5.40 4.15
N ASP A 274 3.13 -4.21 4.25
CA ASP A 274 4.05 -3.83 5.33
C ASP A 274 3.36 -3.80 6.70
N LEU A 275 2.14 -3.25 6.78
CA LEU A 275 1.33 -3.21 8.00
C LEU A 275 1.06 -4.63 8.51
N ASP A 276 0.71 -5.56 7.62
CA ASP A 276 0.47 -6.96 7.95
C ASP A 276 1.73 -7.67 8.42
N ALA A 277 2.86 -7.44 7.73
CA ALA A 277 4.14 -8.01 8.09
C ALA A 277 4.61 -7.54 9.48
N LEU A 278 4.33 -6.28 9.83
CA LEU A 278 4.75 -5.66 11.08
C LEU A 278 3.73 -5.82 12.22
N ALA A 279 2.49 -6.23 11.95
CA ALA A 279 1.40 -6.30 12.92
C ALA A 279 1.79 -6.94 14.27
N PRO A 280 2.53 -8.06 14.33
CA PRO A 280 2.95 -8.65 15.61
C PRO A 280 3.90 -7.76 16.42
N ALA A 281 4.79 -7.02 15.75
CA ALA A 281 5.76 -6.12 16.40
C ALA A 281 5.11 -4.79 16.84
N LEU A 282 4.09 -4.33 16.11
CA LEU A 282 3.40 -3.06 16.40
C LEU A 282 2.62 -3.09 17.72
N GLN A 283 2.21 -4.27 18.19
CA GLN A 283 1.47 -4.40 19.47
C GLN A 283 2.25 -3.96 20.71
N GLY A 284 3.59 -3.99 20.66
CA GLY A 284 4.45 -3.57 21.76
C GLY A 284 5.00 -2.15 21.62
N HIS A 285 4.64 -1.42 20.56
CA HIS A 285 5.30 -0.17 20.22
C HIS A 285 4.60 1.04 20.85
N GLU A 286 5.32 1.80 21.68
CA GLU A 286 4.78 2.91 22.48
C GLU A 286 4.12 4.01 21.64
N VAL A 287 4.76 4.43 20.54
CA VAL A 287 4.16 5.39 19.59
C VAL A 287 2.86 4.87 18.97
N ILE A 288 2.76 3.57 18.67
CA ILE A 288 1.55 3.00 18.07
C ILE A 288 0.44 2.92 19.12
N ALA A 289 0.78 2.54 20.37
CA ALA A 289 -0.16 2.58 21.48
C ALA A 289 -0.72 4.00 21.71
N ALA A 290 0.14 5.01 21.69
CA ALA A 290 -0.30 6.41 21.82
C ALA A 290 -1.20 6.86 20.65
N LEU A 291 -0.84 6.51 19.41
CA LEU A 291 -1.65 6.79 18.22
C LEU A 291 -3.00 6.05 18.25
N ALA A 292 -3.05 4.87 18.87
CA ALA A 292 -4.27 4.11 19.11
C ALA A 292 -5.13 4.67 20.25
N GLY A 293 -4.67 5.72 20.94
CA GLY A 293 -5.39 6.41 21.99
C GLY A 293 -5.12 5.89 23.42
N ASP A 294 -4.05 5.12 23.63
CA ASP A 294 -3.64 4.75 24.98
C ASP A 294 -3.07 5.96 25.73
N GLN A 295 -3.83 6.44 26.73
CA GLN A 295 -3.45 7.62 27.52
C GLN A 295 -2.10 7.45 28.24
N ARG A 296 -1.76 6.24 28.69
CA ARG A 296 -0.48 6.00 29.38
C ARG A 296 0.70 6.18 28.43
N ALA A 297 0.56 5.70 27.20
CA ALA A 297 1.57 5.88 26.16
C ALA A 297 1.64 7.35 25.71
N ILE A 298 0.51 8.05 25.59
CA ILE A 298 0.47 9.49 25.30
C ILE A 298 1.25 10.27 26.37
N ASP A 299 0.96 10.01 27.65
CA ASP A 299 1.62 10.70 28.76
C ASP A 299 3.12 10.37 28.82
N ALA A 300 3.49 9.12 28.52
CA ALA A 300 4.89 8.69 28.46
C ALA A 300 5.67 9.32 27.29
N LEU A 301 5.00 9.69 26.20
CA LEU A 301 5.60 10.42 25.09
C LEU A 301 5.63 11.94 25.30
N ALA A 302 4.85 12.49 26.24
CA ALA A 302 4.69 13.92 26.48
C ALA A 302 5.86 14.60 27.25
N HIS A 303 7.08 14.10 27.07
CA HIS A 303 8.29 14.68 27.69
C HIS A 303 8.86 15.81 26.82
N PRO A 304 9.32 16.94 27.42
CA PRO A 304 9.88 18.05 26.67
C PRO A 304 11.17 17.63 25.95
N LEU A 305 11.31 18.03 24.69
CA LEU A 305 12.53 17.82 23.92
C LEU A 305 13.72 18.56 24.56
N PRO A 306 14.96 18.04 24.41
CA PRO A 306 16.14 18.76 24.83
C PRO A 306 16.23 20.12 24.09
N PRO A 307 16.85 21.15 24.69
CA PRO A 307 17.00 22.43 24.01
C PRO A 307 17.93 22.30 22.81
N MET A 308 17.59 22.96 21.70
CA MET A 308 18.49 23.07 20.56
C MET A 308 19.69 23.95 20.92
N MET A 309 20.88 23.37 20.94
CA MET A 309 22.12 24.14 21.13
C MET A 309 22.44 24.94 19.87
N ARG A 310 22.61 26.25 20.02
CA ARG A 310 23.06 27.16 18.96
C ARG A 310 24.48 27.59 19.28
N GLY A 311 25.46 27.03 18.58
CA GLY A 311 26.88 27.34 18.79
C GLY A 311 27.78 26.14 18.58
N ASP A 312 29.08 26.40 18.65
CA ASP A 312 30.13 25.39 18.53
C ASP A 312 30.13 24.47 19.75
N ARG A 313 30.20 23.15 19.53
CA ARG A 313 30.13 22.15 20.60
C ARG A 313 31.53 21.66 20.93
N PRO A 314 31.81 21.34 22.20
CA PRO A 314 33.00 20.58 22.54
C PRO A 314 33.02 19.24 21.80
N LEU A 315 34.14 18.90 21.15
CA LEU A 315 34.31 17.67 20.36
C LEU A 315 33.95 16.38 21.13
N ASP A 316 34.11 16.36 22.45
CA ASP A 316 33.76 15.24 23.34
C ASP A 316 32.25 15.11 23.61
N GLN A 317 31.47 16.13 23.26
CA GLN A 317 30.01 16.18 23.40
C GLN A 317 29.29 16.11 22.06
N GLU A 318 30.02 16.15 20.94
CA GLU A 318 29.46 15.94 19.62
C GLU A 318 29.06 14.48 19.40
N ARG A 319 27.80 14.28 19.03
CA ARG A 319 27.26 12.99 18.61
C ARG A 319 27.12 12.97 17.11
N GLY A 320 27.55 11.89 16.47
CA GLY A 320 27.44 11.69 15.03
C GLY A 320 28.79 11.67 14.31
N VAL A 321 28.74 11.54 12.99
CA VAL A 321 29.92 11.47 12.12
C VAL A 321 29.75 12.47 10.99
N GLY A 322 30.79 13.29 10.75
CA GLY A 322 30.81 14.31 9.71
C GLY A 322 30.30 15.67 10.19
N ASP A 323 30.25 16.63 9.27
CA ASP A 323 29.80 18.00 9.55
C ASP A 323 28.28 18.04 9.65
N LEU A 324 27.75 17.89 10.86
CA LEU A 324 26.32 18.00 11.13
C LEU A 324 25.93 19.45 11.37
N ASP A 325 24.86 19.91 10.72
CA ASP A 325 24.27 21.19 11.07
C ASP A 325 23.59 21.14 12.46
N PRO A 326 23.32 22.30 13.10
CA PRO A 326 22.69 22.33 14.42
C PRO A 326 21.33 21.62 14.51
N ALA A 327 20.57 21.53 13.42
CA ALA A 327 19.28 20.83 13.41
C ALA A 327 19.48 19.31 13.37
N GLN A 328 20.42 18.82 12.57
CA GLN A 328 20.82 17.41 12.52
C GLN A 328 21.40 16.94 13.86
N ALA A 329 22.26 17.73 14.49
CA ALA A 329 22.80 17.43 15.81
C ALA A 329 21.70 17.37 16.88
N HIS A 330 20.73 18.29 16.82
CA HIS A 330 19.60 18.32 17.74
C HIS A 330 18.69 17.08 17.63
N VAL A 331 18.47 16.57 16.40
CA VAL A 331 17.76 15.30 16.19
C VAL A 331 18.48 14.15 16.91
N LEU A 332 19.81 14.07 16.81
CA LEU A 332 20.58 13.03 17.49
C LEU A 332 20.50 13.14 19.02
N ASP A 333 20.52 14.36 19.57
CA ASP A 333 20.37 14.59 21.01
C ASP A 333 19.00 14.14 21.51
N ALA A 334 17.93 14.47 20.78
CA ALA A 334 16.58 14.07 21.13
C ALA A 334 16.39 12.55 21.04
N VAL A 335 16.93 11.88 20.01
CA VAL A 335 16.91 10.41 19.95
C VAL A 335 17.72 9.78 21.07
N ALA A 336 18.91 10.32 21.39
CA ALA A 336 19.74 9.83 22.48
C ALA A 336 19.10 10.01 23.86
N ALA A 337 18.23 11.02 24.02
CA ALA A 337 17.40 11.23 25.20
C ALA A 337 16.15 10.33 25.24
N GLY A 338 15.97 9.44 24.25
CA GLY A 338 14.88 8.48 24.20
C GLY A 338 13.61 9.00 23.51
N HIS A 339 13.66 10.15 22.82
CA HIS A 339 12.50 10.67 22.11
C HIS A 339 12.30 10.00 20.74
N HIS A 340 11.03 9.84 20.37
CA HIS A 340 10.63 9.46 19.02
C HIS A 340 10.39 10.72 18.18
N LEU A 341 11.00 10.79 16.99
CA LEU A 341 10.94 11.99 16.14
C LEU A 341 10.48 11.62 14.73
N LEU A 342 9.64 12.48 14.16
CA LEU A 342 9.37 12.50 12.73
C LEU A 342 10.28 13.55 12.09
N VAL A 343 11.22 13.13 11.25
CA VAL A 343 12.12 14.04 10.52
C VAL A 343 11.61 14.21 9.10
N ASP A 344 11.23 15.44 8.76
CA ASP A 344 10.93 15.78 7.37
C ASP A 344 12.23 16.15 6.64
N HIS A 345 12.73 15.26 5.77
CA HIS A 345 13.75 15.64 4.82
C HIS A 345 13.06 16.29 3.61
N ALA A 346 13.40 17.56 3.32
CA ALA A 346 13.30 18.04 1.95
C ALA A 346 14.27 17.18 1.14
N GLY A 347 13.80 16.48 0.12
CA GLY A 347 14.63 15.61 -0.72
C GLY A 347 15.96 16.29 -1.04
N SER A 348 17.08 15.66 -0.66
CA SER A 348 18.41 16.19 -0.91
C SER A 348 18.69 16.17 -2.42
N ALA A 349 18.24 17.19 -3.14
CA ALA A 349 18.82 17.56 -4.42
C ALA A 349 20.09 18.36 -4.13
N SER A 350 21.13 17.70 -3.62
CA SER A 350 22.49 18.25 -3.73
C SER A 350 23.03 17.88 -5.11
N PRO A 351 23.50 18.83 -5.94
CA PRO A 351 23.97 18.56 -7.28
C PRO A 351 25.41 18.03 -7.22
N THR A 352 25.63 16.83 -6.69
CA THR A 352 26.93 16.18 -6.74
C THR A 352 26.98 15.17 -7.89
N ARG A 353 27.77 15.55 -8.88
CA ARG A 353 28.19 14.84 -10.09
C ARG A 353 28.73 13.44 -9.74
N GLY A 354 28.12 12.40 -10.32
CA GLY A 354 28.73 11.09 -10.57
C GLY A 354 28.98 10.18 -9.36
N GLY A 355 27.96 9.41 -8.96
CA GLY A 355 28.09 8.27 -8.05
C GLY A 355 26.76 7.51 -7.91
N PRO A 356 26.76 6.21 -7.57
CA PRO A 356 25.55 5.39 -7.56
C PRO A 356 24.55 5.90 -6.52
N ARG A 357 23.33 6.19 -6.99
CA ARG A 357 22.24 6.80 -6.22
C ARG A 357 21.84 5.87 -5.07
N ARG A 358 21.99 6.33 -3.82
CA ARG A 358 21.45 5.66 -2.63
C ARG A 358 19.98 6.04 -2.45
N PHE A 359 19.14 5.03 -2.28
CA PHE A 359 17.71 5.15 -2.03
C PHE A 359 17.45 5.74 -0.63
N PRO A 360 16.50 6.69 -0.48
CA PRO A 360 15.96 7.02 0.83
C PRO A 360 14.82 6.06 1.19
N VAL A 361 14.91 5.47 2.38
CA VAL A 361 13.84 4.73 3.04
C VAL A 361 12.83 5.76 3.59
N ARG A 362 11.57 5.70 3.16
CA ARG A 362 10.46 6.50 3.71
C ARG A 362 9.13 5.76 3.61
N ALA A 363 8.54 5.45 4.77
CA ALA A 363 7.12 5.14 4.93
C ALA A 363 6.73 5.50 6.37
N MET A 364 5.94 6.57 6.58
CA MET A 364 5.07 6.79 7.77
C MET A 364 4.35 8.16 7.79
N SER A 365 4.54 9.05 6.82
CA SER A 365 4.02 10.43 6.92
C SER A 365 2.56 10.64 6.51
N ARG A 366 1.76 9.60 6.21
CA ARG A 366 0.38 9.80 5.69
C ARG A 366 -0.77 9.24 6.54
N PHE A 367 -0.51 8.73 7.74
CA PHE A 367 -1.54 8.10 8.57
C PHE A 367 -2.21 9.00 9.61
N VAL A 368 -1.73 10.22 9.83
CA VAL A 368 -2.20 11.01 10.98
C VAL A 368 -2.61 12.42 10.57
N HIS A 369 -3.84 12.77 10.92
CA HIS A 369 -4.41 14.10 10.73
C HIS A 369 -3.59 15.12 11.55
N PRO A 370 -3.28 16.32 11.00
CA PRO A 370 -2.42 17.32 11.68
C PRO A 370 -2.89 17.74 13.07
N SER A 371 -4.19 17.60 13.38
CA SER A 371 -4.76 18.01 14.67
C SER A 371 -4.44 17.05 15.84
N LEU A 372 -3.77 15.92 15.60
CA LEU A 372 -3.28 15.03 16.68
C LEU A 372 -1.86 15.40 17.15
N PHE A 373 -1.24 16.38 16.48
CA PHE A 373 0.15 16.74 16.68
C PHE A 373 0.32 18.26 16.81
N ASP A 374 -0.35 18.88 17.79
CA ASP A 374 -0.16 20.31 18.10
C ASP A 374 1.26 20.64 18.61
N HIS A 375 2.14 19.65 18.76
CA HIS A 375 3.53 19.81 19.21
C HIS A 375 4.59 19.18 18.30
N VAL A 376 4.27 18.80 17.06
CA VAL A 376 5.30 18.36 16.10
C VAL A 376 6.00 19.57 15.51
N VAL A 377 7.26 19.77 15.92
CA VAL A 377 8.16 20.75 15.32
C VAL A 377 8.44 20.31 13.89
N THR A 378 7.82 21.02 12.94
CA THR A 378 8.13 20.90 11.51
C THR A 378 9.43 21.68 11.27
N LEU A 379 10.54 20.97 11.03
CA LEU A 379 11.80 21.62 10.64
C LEU A 379 11.74 21.93 9.14
N GLY A 380 11.25 23.12 8.79
CA GLY A 380 11.39 23.70 7.45
C GLY A 380 12.84 24.15 7.18
N PRO A 381 13.24 24.34 5.91
CA PRO A 381 14.59 24.79 5.59
C PRO A 381 14.83 26.19 6.15
N ALA A 382 16.00 26.38 6.77
CA ALA A 382 16.44 27.67 7.28
C ALA A 382 16.58 28.69 6.13
N GLU A 383 15.86 29.81 6.23
CA GLU A 383 16.13 30.98 5.41
C GLU A 383 17.55 31.51 5.69
N PRO A 384 18.30 31.94 4.67
CA PRO A 384 19.55 32.64 4.88
C PRO A 384 19.22 34.09 5.31
N GLN A 385 19.47 34.44 6.57
CA GLN A 385 19.54 35.84 6.97
C GLN A 385 20.96 36.38 6.69
N ALA A 386 20.95 37.57 6.08
CA ALA A 386 22.05 38.27 5.42
C ALA A 386 23.19 38.74 6.35
#